data_AF-A4SXN1-F1
#
_entry.id   AF-A4SXN1-F1
#
_cell.length_a   1.000
_cell.length_b   1.000
_cell.length_c   1.000
_cell.angle_alpha   90.00
_cell.angle_beta   90.00
_cell.angle_gamma   90.00
#
_symmetry.space_group_name_H-M   'P 1'
#
loop_
_entity.id
_entity.type
_entity.pdbx_description
1 polymer ?
#
loop_
_entity_poly.entity_id
_entity_poly.type
_entity_poly.pdbx_seq_one_letter_code
_entity_poly.pdbx_strand_id
1 'polypeptide(L)'
;MKLIRILLLSLLAFSSHIYAADVKDRDASRADVHNDGGANVNDVATDTPKHQKPEPARNSGIQQCKGEFALCASSTCKPTGRMIKVNIADGKSTKEYPEVICKCPIITAEIANANGADLSGIAGVNQGNMKGSCAVPSPDKIWSLFAPLTNYPQESATPPFVKGDSQNTFKQAVCSSGVGSNCWSFLCTRDKALTNGTRTATCACPAGENPFGAPTQNSQFLIGAGSQYTAAQGGQQAACSQYPVSVPNIADYK
;
A
#
# COMPACT_ATOMS: atom_id res chain seq x y z
N MET A 1 -58.28 -5.07 33.06
CA MET A 1 -57.42 -4.45 34.08
C MET A 1 -56.18 -3.90 33.40
N LYS A 2 -56.00 -2.58 33.48
CA LYS A 2 -54.85 -1.83 32.96
C LYS A 2 -53.64 -2.09 33.86
N LEU A 3 -52.47 -2.39 33.30
CA LEU A 3 -51.20 -2.14 33.98
C LEU A 3 -50.16 -1.55 33.03
N ILE A 4 -49.54 -0.51 33.54
CA ILE A 4 -48.68 0.49 32.91
C ILE A 4 -47.22 -0.02 32.90
N ARG A 5 -46.48 0.23 31.82
CA ARG A 5 -45.02 0.44 31.90
C ARG A 5 -44.61 1.62 31.01
N ILE A 6 -44.37 2.73 31.69
CA ILE A 6 -43.68 3.92 31.21
C ILE A 6 -42.19 3.59 31.18
N LEU A 7 -41.54 3.71 30.01
CA LEU A 7 -40.09 3.68 29.91
C LEU A 7 -39.59 5.11 29.69
N LEU A 8 -38.81 5.61 30.64
CA LEU A 8 -38.14 6.91 30.60
C LEU A 8 -37.11 6.94 29.46
N LEU A 9 -37.20 7.99 28.63
CA LEU A 9 -36.13 8.46 27.75
C LEU A 9 -35.15 9.29 28.58
N SER A 10 -33.88 8.87 28.68
CA SER A 10 -32.78 9.71 29.16
C SER A 10 -32.00 10.24 27.96
N LEU A 11 -32.16 11.54 27.68
CA LEU A 11 -31.26 12.32 26.83
C LEU A 11 -29.89 12.41 27.52
N LEU A 12 -28.82 12.03 26.82
CA LEU A 12 -27.45 12.46 27.13
C LEU A 12 -26.98 13.38 26.01
N ALA A 13 -26.91 14.67 26.32
CA ALA A 13 -26.26 15.69 25.52
C ALA A 13 -24.74 15.60 25.72
N PHE A 14 -23.99 15.33 24.65
CA PHE A 14 -22.54 15.49 24.65
C PHE A 14 -22.19 16.87 24.11
N SER A 15 -21.62 17.70 24.98
CA SER A 15 -21.09 19.02 24.67
C SER A 15 -19.67 18.87 24.12
N SER A 16 -19.45 19.26 22.86
CA SER A 16 -18.15 19.31 22.21
C SER A 16 -17.37 20.56 22.64
N HIS A 17 -16.29 20.39 23.41
CA HIS A 17 -15.31 21.44 23.63
C HIS A 17 -14.27 21.43 22.50
N ILE A 18 -14.26 22.51 21.73
CA ILE A 18 -13.24 22.86 20.76
C ILE A 18 -12.09 23.49 21.54
N TYR A 19 -10.90 22.90 21.50
CA TYR A 19 -9.65 23.60 21.82
C TYR A 19 -8.91 23.88 20.51
N ALA A 20 -8.96 25.14 20.10
CA ALA A 20 -8.00 25.71 19.16
C ALA A 20 -6.76 26.12 19.97
N ALA A 21 -5.59 25.62 19.59
CA ALA A 21 -4.31 26.12 20.08
C ALA A 21 -3.55 26.77 18.91
N ASP A 22 -3.21 28.02 19.17
CA ASP A 22 -2.58 29.05 18.35
C ASP A 22 -1.22 28.62 17.77
N VAL A 23 -0.99 28.91 16.49
CA VAL A 23 0.33 28.80 15.86
C VAL A 23 0.89 30.22 15.79
N LYS A 24 1.83 30.54 16.68
CA LYS A 24 2.55 31.81 16.68
C LYS A 24 4.03 31.58 16.42
N ASP A 25 4.48 32.22 15.35
CA ASP A 25 5.84 32.56 14.91
C ASP A 25 7.04 32.09 15.75
N ARG A 26 8.03 31.53 15.05
CA ARG A 26 9.45 31.86 15.26
C ARG A 26 10.24 31.63 13.98
N ASP A 27 10.24 32.67 13.15
CA ASP A 27 11.40 33.02 12.32
C ASP A 27 12.62 33.33 13.20
N ALA A 28 13.79 33.17 12.58
CA ALA A 28 15.15 33.57 13.00
C ALA A 28 16.07 32.42 13.41
N SER A 29 16.85 31.94 12.43
CA SER A 29 18.31 31.82 12.54
C SER A 29 18.91 31.62 11.15
N ARG A 30 19.11 32.76 10.49
CA ARG A 30 20.05 32.95 9.38
C ARG A 30 21.43 33.10 10.02
N ALA A 31 22.36 32.22 9.70
CA ALA A 31 23.77 32.40 10.02
C ALA A 31 24.57 32.10 8.77
N ASP A 32 24.97 33.18 8.10
CA ASP A 32 25.98 33.22 7.06
C ASP A 32 27.33 32.85 7.67
N VAL A 33 28.08 31.94 7.05
CA VAL A 33 29.54 31.87 7.19
C VAL A 33 30.14 31.75 5.80
N HIS A 34 30.71 32.87 5.37
CA HIS A 34 31.65 32.98 4.27
C HIS A 34 33.01 32.43 4.74
N ASN A 35 33.67 31.61 3.92
CA ASN A 35 35.12 31.50 3.98
C ASN A 35 35.67 31.18 2.58
N ASP A 36 36.33 32.17 1.99
CA ASP A 36 37.12 32.06 0.76
C ASP A 36 38.54 31.57 1.08
N GLY A 37 39.13 30.78 0.19
CA GLY A 37 40.59 30.62 0.17
C GLY A 37 41.15 29.35 -0.48
N GLY A 38 41.40 29.41 -1.79
CA GLY A 38 42.73 29.15 -2.36
C GLY A 38 43.24 27.72 -2.66
N ALA A 39 43.43 27.48 -3.97
CA ALA A 39 44.57 26.81 -4.63
C ALA A 39 44.69 25.25 -4.72
N ASN A 40 44.59 24.78 -5.96
CA ASN A 40 45.35 23.73 -6.70
C ASN A 40 46.04 22.58 -5.94
N VAL A 41 45.86 21.35 -6.48
CA VAL A 41 46.91 20.46 -7.07
C VAL A 41 46.28 19.10 -7.42
N ASN A 42 46.68 18.54 -8.56
CA ASN A 42 46.38 17.18 -9.04
C ASN A 42 46.75 16.13 -8.00
N ASP A 43 45.96 15.07 -7.81
CA ASP A 43 46.43 13.69 -8.02
C ASP A 43 45.47 12.59 -7.55
N VAL A 44 45.47 11.53 -8.36
CA VAL A 44 45.31 10.11 -8.01
C VAL A 44 43.90 9.60 -7.67
N ALA A 45 43.39 8.87 -8.66
CA ALA A 45 42.36 7.86 -8.54
C ALA A 45 42.63 6.90 -7.38
N THR A 46 41.66 6.80 -6.47
CA THR A 46 41.48 5.63 -5.61
C THR A 46 40.04 5.16 -5.77
N ASP A 47 39.89 4.12 -6.59
CA ASP A 47 38.67 3.33 -6.71
C ASP A 47 38.31 2.75 -5.35
N THR A 48 37.29 3.34 -4.73
CA THR A 48 36.55 2.72 -3.62
C THR A 48 35.14 2.45 -4.13
N PRO A 49 34.61 1.21 -4.06
CA PRO A 49 33.22 0.94 -4.43
C PRO A 49 32.31 1.70 -3.46
N LYS A 50 31.87 2.89 -3.86
CA LYS A 50 30.86 3.64 -3.11
C LYS A 50 29.60 2.78 -3.10
N HIS A 51 29.18 2.34 -1.91
CA HIS A 51 27.79 2.01 -1.65
C HIS A 51 26.95 3.20 -2.12
N GLN A 52 26.42 3.11 -3.34
CA GLN A 52 25.51 4.10 -3.88
C GLN A 52 24.23 4.01 -3.05
N LYS A 53 24.12 4.90 -2.07
CA LYS A 53 22.85 5.27 -1.47
C LYS A 53 21.88 5.58 -2.62
N PRO A 54 20.72 4.92 -2.72
CA PRO A 54 19.76 5.24 -3.78
C PRO A 54 19.48 6.75 -3.74
N GLU A 55 19.66 7.43 -4.87
CA GLU A 55 19.25 8.83 -4.97
C GLU A 55 17.72 8.89 -4.80
N PRO A 56 17.19 9.78 -3.93
CA PRO A 56 15.76 9.93 -3.78
C PRO A 56 15.16 10.36 -5.12
N ALA A 57 14.19 9.60 -5.61
CA ALA A 57 13.56 9.79 -6.92
C ALA A 57 12.98 11.20 -7.06
N ARG A 58 13.71 12.10 -7.76
CA ARG A 58 13.20 13.43 -8.11
C ARG A 58 12.10 13.24 -9.15
N ASN A 59 10.84 13.52 -8.77
CA ASN A 59 9.58 13.19 -9.46
C ASN A 59 9.07 11.76 -9.26
N SER A 60 8.88 11.36 -8.00
CA SER A 60 8.24 10.10 -7.64
C SER A 60 6.85 9.89 -8.26
N GLY A 61 6.23 10.90 -8.89
CA GLY A 61 4.95 10.72 -9.59
C GLY A 61 3.84 10.27 -8.64
N ILE A 62 3.95 10.61 -7.35
CA ILE A 62 2.94 10.24 -6.37
C ILE A 62 1.69 11.08 -6.63
N GLN A 63 0.56 10.41 -6.87
CA GLN A 63 -0.71 11.06 -7.14
C GLN A 63 -1.85 10.33 -6.44
N GLN A 64 -2.84 11.08 -6.00
CA GLN A 64 -4.12 10.54 -5.56
C GLN A 64 -5.01 10.28 -6.79
N CYS A 65 -5.35 9.03 -7.02
CA CYS A 65 -6.25 8.61 -8.09
C CYS A 65 -7.66 8.41 -7.54
N LYS A 66 -8.63 9.15 -8.09
CA LYS A 66 -10.04 9.08 -7.70
C LYS A 66 -10.75 7.90 -8.36
N GLY A 67 -11.75 7.35 -7.68
CA GLY A 67 -12.58 6.25 -8.16
C GLY A 67 -12.24 4.91 -7.51
N GLU A 68 -12.94 3.86 -7.93
CA GLU A 68 -12.69 2.52 -7.41
C GLU A 68 -11.28 2.04 -7.76
N PHE A 69 -10.67 1.33 -6.82
CA PHE A 69 -9.34 0.75 -6.99
C PHE A 69 -9.27 -0.64 -6.36
N ALA A 70 -8.31 -1.45 -6.80
CA ALA A 70 -7.98 -2.71 -6.12
C ALA A 70 -7.04 -2.41 -4.96
N LEU A 71 -7.31 -2.93 -3.76
CA LEU A 71 -6.44 -2.77 -2.60
C LEU A 71 -5.82 -4.11 -2.24
N CYS A 72 -4.66 -4.42 -2.82
CA CYS A 72 -4.04 -5.73 -2.69
C CYS A 72 -3.35 -6.01 -1.34
N ALA A 73 -3.26 -5.04 -0.42
CA ALA A 73 -2.53 -5.15 0.84
C ALA A 73 -2.98 -6.29 1.77
N SER A 74 -4.19 -6.82 1.58
CA SER A 74 -4.73 -7.96 2.33
C SER A 74 -4.63 -9.30 1.59
N SER A 75 -3.87 -9.36 0.48
CA SER A 75 -3.87 -10.52 -0.43
C SER A 75 -2.53 -11.26 -0.42
N THR A 76 -2.62 -12.57 -0.51
CA THR A 76 -1.59 -13.51 -0.93
C THR A 76 -1.67 -13.71 -2.44
N CYS A 77 -0.59 -14.29 -2.98
CA CYS A 77 -0.42 -14.45 -4.40
C CYS A 77 0.12 -15.83 -4.74
N LYS A 78 -0.03 -16.23 -5.99
CA LYS A 78 0.47 -17.51 -6.51
C LYS A 78 1.48 -17.27 -7.62
N PRO A 79 2.63 -17.96 -7.63
CA PRO A 79 3.59 -17.84 -8.71
C PRO A 79 2.98 -18.34 -10.01
N THR A 80 3.29 -17.66 -11.12
CA THR A 80 2.81 -18.07 -12.45
C THR A 80 3.84 -18.86 -13.25
N GLY A 81 5.12 -18.81 -12.84
CA GLY A 81 6.25 -19.31 -13.62
C GLY A 81 6.68 -18.38 -14.76
N ARG A 82 6.04 -17.20 -14.91
CA ARG A 82 6.40 -16.17 -15.90
C ARG A 82 7.23 -15.06 -15.26
N MET A 83 7.75 -14.18 -16.11
CA MET A 83 8.41 -12.94 -15.70
C MET A 83 7.52 -11.73 -16.04
N ILE A 84 7.60 -10.67 -15.24
CA ILE A 84 6.93 -9.39 -15.46
C ILE A 84 7.95 -8.26 -15.53
N LYS A 85 7.77 -7.34 -16.49
CA LYS A 85 8.56 -6.11 -16.60
C LYS A 85 7.95 -5.00 -15.76
N VAL A 86 8.80 -4.33 -15.00
CA VAL A 86 8.43 -3.27 -14.07
C VAL A 86 9.21 -2.01 -14.39
N ASN A 87 8.55 -0.86 -14.41
CA ASN A 87 9.20 0.44 -14.56
C ASN A 87 10.01 0.74 -13.29
N ILE A 88 11.28 1.11 -13.45
CA ILE A 88 12.07 1.58 -12.32
C ILE A 88 11.93 3.10 -12.16
N ALA A 89 12.28 3.63 -10.99
CA ALA A 89 12.05 5.03 -10.63
C ALA A 89 12.68 6.08 -11.58
N ASP A 90 13.61 5.70 -12.46
CA ASP A 90 14.17 6.60 -13.49
C ASP A 90 13.16 6.93 -14.61
N GLY A 91 12.02 6.21 -14.66
CA GLY A 91 10.96 6.35 -15.66
C GLY A 91 11.38 6.01 -17.09
N LYS A 92 12.58 5.45 -17.28
CA LYS A 92 13.21 5.23 -18.60
C LYS A 92 13.62 3.78 -18.81
N SER A 93 13.84 3.03 -17.75
CA SER A 93 14.24 1.64 -17.84
C SER A 93 13.29 0.71 -17.09
N THR A 94 13.39 -0.57 -17.43
CA THR A 94 12.55 -1.62 -16.85
C THR A 94 13.41 -2.74 -16.33
N LYS A 95 12.92 -3.42 -15.29
CA LYS A 95 13.53 -4.62 -14.74
C LYS A 95 12.54 -5.79 -14.73
N GLU A 96 13.05 -7.00 -14.90
CA GLU A 96 12.24 -8.21 -14.87
C GLU A 96 12.25 -8.88 -13.49
N TYR A 97 11.09 -9.35 -13.07
CA TYR A 97 10.85 -10.05 -11.81
C TYR A 97 9.99 -11.29 -12.03
N PRO A 98 10.08 -12.32 -11.18
CA PRO A 98 9.10 -13.39 -11.17
C PRO A 98 7.69 -12.83 -11.00
N GLU A 99 6.78 -13.27 -11.84
CA GLU A 99 5.38 -12.85 -11.79
C GLU A 99 4.59 -13.72 -10.81
N VAL A 100 3.76 -13.05 -10.02
CA VAL A 100 2.72 -13.66 -9.21
C VAL A 100 1.35 -13.11 -9.61
N ILE A 101 0.31 -13.90 -9.36
CA ILE A 101 -1.08 -13.48 -9.52
C ILE A 101 -1.74 -13.37 -8.15
N CYS A 102 -2.27 -12.19 -7.89
CA CYS A 102 -2.95 -11.84 -6.64
C CYS A 102 -4.41 -11.55 -6.95
N LYS A 103 -5.32 -12.01 -6.10
CA LYS A 103 -6.73 -11.59 -6.13
C LYS A 103 -6.91 -10.53 -5.08
N CYS A 104 -7.38 -9.35 -5.45
CA CYS A 104 -7.44 -8.19 -4.57
C CYS A 104 -8.88 -7.69 -4.44
N PRO A 105 -9.31 -7.27 -3.24
CA PRO A 105 -10.61 -6.65 -3.06
C PRO A 105 -10.67 -5.30 -3.79
N ILE A 106 -11.81 -5.00 -4.39
CA ILE A 106 -12.10 -3.69 -4.97
C ILE A 106 -12.70 -2.80 -3.89
N ILE A 107 -12.08 -1.66 -3.65
CA ILE A 107 -12.62 -0.62 -2.78
C ILE A 107 -13.69 0.15 -3.55
N THR A 108 -14.91 0.08 -3.03
CA THR A 108 -16.09 0.75 -3.55
C THR A 108 -16.39 2.01 -2.75
N ALA A 109 -17.31 2.84 -3.25
CA ALA A 109 -17.81 4.00 -2.49
C ALA A 109 -18.36 3.60 -1.11
N GLU A 110 -19.07 2.46 -1.02
CA GLU A 110 -19.60 1.94 0.25
C GLU A 110 -18.48 1.67 1.25
N ILE A 111 -17.43 0.97 0.82
CA ILE A 111 -16.28 0.65 1.68
C ILE A 111 -15.55 1.94 2.08
N ALA A 112 -15.30 2.85 1.14
CA ALA A 112 -14.65 4.13 1.44
C ALA A 112 -15.44 4.95 2.47
N ASN A 113 -16.76 5.09 2.27
CA ASN A 113 -17.66 5.80 3.18
C ASN A 113 -17.70 5.15 4.57
N ALA A 114 -17.72 3.82 4.65
CA ALA A 114 -17.68 3.09 5.93
C ALA A 114 -16.36 3.32 6.70
N ASN A 115 -15.29 3.72 6.01
CA ASN A 115 -14.02 4.13 6.62
C ASN A 115 -13.92 5.65 6.84
N GLY A 116 -14.95 6.44 6.50
CA GLY A 116 -14.88 7.90 6.54
C GLY A 116 -13.83 8.49 5.61
N ALA A 117 -13.56 7.82 4.49
CA ALA A 117 -12.51 8.17 3.54
C ALA A 117 -13.09 8.50 2.15
N ASP A 118 -12.36 9.32 1.40
CA ASP A 118 -12.65 9.54 -0.02
C ASP A 118 -12.44 8.25 -0.82
N LEU A 119 -13.26 8.04 -1.86
CA LEU A 119 -13.05 6.96 -2.82
C LEU A 119 -11.85 7.28 -3.73
N SER A 120 -10.66 7.05 -3.19
CA SER A 120 -9.39 7.31 -3.86
C SER A 120 -8.25 6.50 -3.24
N GLY A 121 -7.22 6.24 -4.04
CA GLY A 121 -5.99 5.61 -3.58
C GLY A 121 -4.76 6.38 -4.05
N ILE A 122 -3.64 6.18 -3.37
CA ILE A 122 -2.35 6.74 -3.73
C ILE A 122 -1.71 5.81 -4.76
N ALA A 123 -1.22 6.39 -5.84
CA ALA A 123 -0.46 5.76 -6.89
C ALA A 123 0.92 6.39 -7.00
N GLY A 124 1.87 5.60 -7.47
CA GLY A 124 3.09 6.08 -8.07
C GLY A 124 2.91 6.00 -9.58
N VAL A 125 2.44 7.09 -10.20
CA VAL A 125 2.01 7.04 -11.60
C VAL A 125 3.17 6.80 -12.57
N ASN A 126 4.41 6.90 -12.10
CA ASN A 126 5.62 6.59 -12.87
C ASN A 126 6.25 5.24 -12.46
N GLN A 127 5.65 4.52 -11.50
CA GLN A 127 6.11 3.22 -10.99
C GLN A 127 5.18 2.09 -11.45
N GLY A 128 5.56 0.85 -11.13
CA GLY A 128 4.80 -0.33 -11.52
C GLY A 128 4.68 -0.42 -13.04
N ASN A 129 3.44 -0.43 -13.55
CA ASN A 129 3.16 -0.35 -14.97
C ASN A 129 2.20 0.79 -15.36
N MET A 130 2.03 1.78 -14.48
CA MET A 130 1.41 3.05 -14.84
C MET A 130 2.27 3.85 -15.82
N LYS A 131 1.62 4.78 -16.55
CA LYS A 131 2.24 5.61 -17.59
C LYS A 131 1.99 7.10 -17.36
N GLY A 132 2.29 7.57 -16.15
CA GLY A 132 2.17 8.97 -15.75
C GLY A 132 0.73 9.45 -15.53
N SER A 133 -0.24 8.55 -15.41
CA SER A 133 -1.65 8.92 -15.24
C SER A 133 -2.44 7.89 -14.43
N CYS A 134 -3.44 8.39 -13.70
CA CYS A 134 -4.48 7.61 -13.02
C CYS A 134 -5.56 7.06 -13.96
N ALA A 135 -5.57 7.45 -15.24
CA ALA A 135 -6.59 7.00 -16.19
C ALA A 135 -6.54 5.47 -16.34
N VAL A 136 -7.69 4.82 -16.15
CA VAL A 136 -7.83 3.39 -16.46
C VAL A 136 -8.04 3.22 -17.97
N PRO A 137 -7.38 2.24 -18.61
CA PRO A 137 -7.41 2.10 -20.07
C PRO A 137 -8.75 1.57 -20.59
N SER A 138 -9.54 0.88 -19.76
CA SER A 138 -10.85 0.35 -20.12
C SER A 138 -11.71 0.03 -18.88
N PRO A 139 -13.04 -0.11 -19.01
CA PRO A 139 -13.93 -0.36 -17.87
C PRO A 139 -13.70 -1.68 -17.13
N ASP A 140 -13.19 -2.72 -17.81
CA ASP A 140 -12.84 -4.01 -17.21
C ASP A 140 -11.51 -3.97 -16.45
N LYS A 141 -10.80 -2.85 -16.51
CA LYS A 141 -9.52 -2.64 -15.85
C LYS A 141 -9.67 -1.76 -14.62
N ILE A 142 -8.71 -1.90 -13.71
CA ILE A 142 -8.65 -1.14 -12.46
C ILE A 142 -7.20 -1.07 -12.00
N TRP A 143 -6.78 0.04 -11.43
CA TRP A 143 -5.46 0.15 -10.82
C TRP A 143 -5.45 -0.45 -9.42
N SER A 144 -4.38 -1.17 -9.08
CA SER A 144 -4.07 -1.53 -7.71
C SER A 144 -3.35 -0.37 -7.03
N LEU A 145 -4.00 0.19 -6.02
CA LEU A 145 -3.55 1.40 -5.31
C LEU A 145 -3.46 1.11 -3.82
N PHE A 146 -2.81 2.03 -3.10
CA PHE A 146 -2.75 1.97 -1.65
C PHE A 146 -3.65 3.03 -1.02
N ALA A 147 -4.38 2.65 0.02
CA ALA A 147 -5.07 3.58 0.92
C ALA A 147 -5.02 2.99 2.34
N PRO A 148 -4.81 3.81 3.38
CA PRO A 148 -4.72 3.35 4.77
C PRO A 148 -6.12 3.07 5.36
N LEU A 149 -6.90 2.20 4.72
CA LEU A 149 -8.22 1.79 5.19
C LEU A 149 -8.09 0.74 6.30
N THR A 150 -9.03 0.73 7.24
CA THR A 150 -9.03 -0.21 8.37
C THR A 150 -10.04 -1.34 8.18
N ASN A 151 -11.18 -1.04 7.55
CA ASN A 151 -12.29 -1.96 7.33
C ASN A 151 -12.46 -2.22 5.83
N TYR A 152 -11.90 -3.31 5.32
CA TYR A 152 -12.12 -3.75 3.96
C TYR A 152 -11.94 -5.27 3.86
N PRO A 153 -12.48 -5.93 2.83
CA PRO A 153 -12.45 -7.38 2.76
C PRO A 153 -11.03 -7.93 2.88
N GLN A 154 -10.84 -8.85 3.82
CA GLN A 154 -9.55 -9.47 4.12
C GLN A 154 -9.50 -10.85 3.50
N GLU A 155 -8.36 -11.24 2.94
CA GLU A 155 -8.21 -12.61 2.49
C GLU A 155 -8.29 -13.58 3.68
N SER A 156 -8.97 -14.70 3.45
CA SER A 156 -9.07 -15.83 4.36
C SER A 156 -9.00 -17.10 3.54
N ALA A 157 -8.55 -18.20 4.15
CA ALA A 157 -8.43 -19.47 3.46
C ALA A 157 -9.80 -20.14 3.24
N THR A 158 -10.72 -20.05 4.21
CA THR A 158 -12.07 -20.62 4.10
C THR A 158 -13.08 -19.85 4.98
N PRO A 159 -14.08 -19.16 4.40
CA PRO A 159 -14.28 -18.92 2.97
C PRO A 159 -13.22 -17.96 2.38
N PRO A 160 -13.00 -17.97 1.05
CA PRO A 160 -12.10 -17.03 0.41
C PRO A 160 -12.65 -15.61 0.51
N PHE A 161 -11.87 -14.73 1.12
CA PHE A 161 -12.29 -13.39 1.58
C PHE A 161 -13.39 -13.39 2.64
N VAL A 162 -13.18 -12.57 3.67
CA VAL A 162 -14.21 -12.20 4.64
C VAL A 162 -14.49 -10.70 4.53
N LYS A 163 -15.72 -10.30 4.85
CA LYS A 163 -16.13 -8.89 4.78
C LYS A 163 -15.28 -8.05 5.73
N GLY A 164 -14.91 -6.85 5.31
CA GLY A 164 -14.30 -5.86 6.20
C GLY A 164 -15.35 -5.28 7.13
N ASP A 165 -15.31 -5.66 8.40
CA ASP A 165 -16.11 -5.10 9.48
C ASP A 165 -15.26 -4.99 10.76
N SER A 166 -15.86 -4.53 11.85
CA SER A 166 -15.14 -4.31 13.12
C SER A 166 -14.51 -5.60 13.70
N GLN A 167 -14.97 -6.78 13.27
CA GLN A 167 -14.40 -8.07 13.69
C GLN A 167 -13.27 -8.53 12.76
N ASN A 168 -13.31 -8.12 11.49
CA ASN A 168 -12.40 -8.54 10.42
C ASN A 168 -11.61 -7.35 9.85
N THR A 169 -10.96 -6.60 10.74
CA THR A 169 -10.14 -5.44 10.41
C THR A 169 -8.78 -5.82 9.83
N PHE A 170 -8.20 -4.92 9.05
CA PHE A 170 -6.80 -5.00 8.67
C PHE A 170 -5.91 -5.07 9.91
N LYS A 171 -5.02 -6.06 9.94
CA LYS A 171 -3.99 -6.22 10.95
C LYS A 171 -2.67 -6.41 10.24
N GLN A 172 -1.66 -5.65 10.65
CA GLN A 172 -0.34 -5.75 10.07
C GLN A 172 0.50 -6.80 10.81
N ALA A 173 1.21 -7.63 10.07
CA ALA A 173 2.26 -8.51 10.59
C ALA A 173 3.59 -8.23 9.90
N VAL A 174 4.67 -8.58 10.57
CA VAL A 174 6.02 -8.59 10.01
C VAL A 174 6.33 -10.02 9.55
N CYS A 175 6.76 -10.16 8.30
CA CYS A 175 7.40 -11.37 7.81
C CYS A 175 8.91 -11.22 7.96
N SER A 176 9.57 -12.20 8.58
CA SER A 176 11.03 -12.28 8.69
C SER A 176 11.69 -13.20 7.66
N SER A 177 10.86 -13.87 6.86
CA SER A 177 11.27 -14.78 5.79
C SER A 177 10.19 -14.80 4.69
N GLY A 178 10.53 -15.41 3.55
CA GLY A 178 9.69 -15.43 2.37
C GLY A 178 9.99 -14.30 1.40
N VAL A 179 9.17 -14.19 0.36
CA VAL A 179 9.30 -13.18 -0.70
C VAL A 179 7.98 -12.45 -0.79
N GLY A 180 7.97 -11.15 -0.48
CA GLY A 180 6.81 -10.30 -0.66
C GLY A 180 6.59 -9.95 -2.14
N SER A 181 5.37 -9.54 -2.48
CA SER A 181 5.00 -9.05 -3.80
C SER A 181 4.62 -7.59 -3.73
N ASN A 182 4.87 -6.82 -4.80
CA ASN A 182 4.41 -5.44 -4.88
C ASN A 182 3.36 -5.30 -5.98
N CYS A 183 2.13 -4.97 -5.60
CA CYS A 183 1.05 -4.70 -6.54
C CYS A 183 0.73 -3.21 -6.68
N TRP A 184 1.47 -2.32 -6.02
CA TRP A 184 1.18 -0.90 -6.04
C TRP A 184 1.48 -0.31 -7.43
N SER A 185 0.51 0.40 -8.00
CA SER A 185 0.58 0.97 -9.36
C SER A 185 0.62 -0.08 -10.47
N PHE A 186 0.02 -1.25 -10.24
CA PHE A 186 -0.15 -2.31 -11.25
C PHE A 186 -1.59 -2.38 -11.77
N LEU A 187 -1.72 -2.58 -13.09
CA LEU A 187 -3.00 -2.77 -13.74
C LEU A 187 -3.58 -4.15 -13.44
N CYS A 188 -4.83 -4.17 -13.00
CA CYS A 188 -5.59 -5.38 -12.72
C CYS A 188 -6.78 -5.51 -13.65
N THR A 189 -7.31 -6.73 -13.76
CA THR A 189 -8.58 -7.01 -14.44
C THR A 189 -9.65 -7.26 -13.40
N ARG A 190 -10.79 -6.59 -13.52
CA ARG A 190 -11.95 -6.80 -12.64
C ARG A 190 -12.49 -8.21 -12.85
N ASP A 191 -12.72 -8.92 -11.75
CA ASP A 191 -13.32 -10.25 -11.81
C ASP A 191 -14.81 -10.13 -12.10
N LYS A 192 -15.33 -10.97 -12.99
CA LYS A 192 -16.76 -10.99 -13.34
C LYS A 192 -17.62 -11.56 -12.21
N ALA A 193 -17.09 -12.54 -11.49
CA ALA A 193 -17.76 -13.21 -10.39
C ALA A 193 -17.32 -12.61 -9.05
N LEU A 194 -18.25 -12.56 -8.11
CA LEU A 194 -17.94 -12.23 -6.72
C LEU A 194 -17.18 -13.39 -6.07
N THR A 195 -16.20 -13.06 -5.23
CA THR A 195 -15.50 -14.03 -4.38
C THR A 195 -16.09 -13.92 -2.97
N ASN A 196 -16.95 -14.87 -2.60
CA ASN A 196 -17.69 -14.83 -1.32
C ASN A 196 -18.39 -13.48 -1.06
N GLY A 197 -19.12 -12.98 -2.06
CA GLY A 197 -19.81 -11.67 -1.99
C GLY A 197 -18.89 -10.46 -2.14
N THR A 198 -17.57 -10.64 -2.18
CA THR A 198 -16.59 -9.55 -2.39
C THR A 198 -16.34 -9.32 -3.89
N ARG A 199 -16.40 -8.04 -4.31
CA ARG A 199 -15.91 -7.64 -5.64
C ARG A 199 -14.39 -7.68 -5.63
N THR A 200 -13.80 -8.42 -6.57
CA THR A 200 -12.36 -8.60 -6.65
C THR A 200 -11.80 -8.23 -8.02
N ALA A 201 -10.50 -8.02 -8.08
CA ALA A 201 -9.73 -7.89 -9.30
C ALA A 201 -8.53 -8.83 -9.23
N THR A 202 -8.17 -9.41 -10.38
CA THR A 202 -6.97 -10.22 -10.53
C THR A 202 -5.83 -9.34 -11.06
N CYS A 203 -4.74 -9.27 -10.31
CA CYS A 203 -3.57 -8.44 -10.59
C CYS A 203 -2.34 -9.33 -10.84
N ALA A 204 -1.58 -9.01 -11.89
CA ALA A 204 -0.24 -9.57 -12.09
C ALA A 204 0.79 -8.61 -11.47
N CYS A 205 1.61 -9.13 -10.57
CA CYS A 205 2.53 -8.34 -9.77
C CYS A 205 3.92 -8.98 -9.72
N PRO A 206 5.00 -8.19 -9.58
CA PRO A 206 6.33 -8.70 -9.31
C PRO A 206 6.46 -9.23 -7.88
N ALA A 207 7.16 -10.36 -7.74
CA ALA A 207 7.71 -10.82 -6.47
C ALA A 207 9.13 -10.27 -6.26
N GLY A 208 9.45 -9.82 -5.04
CA GLY A 208 10.77 -9.34 -4.65
C GLY A 208 11.14 -7.94 -5.18
N GLU A 209 10.14 -7.15 -5.58
CA GLU A 209 10.29 -5.74 -5.98
C GLU A 209 9.83 -4.82 -4.83
N ASN A 210 10.58 -3.75 -4.60
CA ASN A 210 10.16 -2.65 -3.72
C ASN A 210 9.25 -1.68 -4.50
N PRO A 211 8.56 -0.72 -3.85
CA PRO A 211 7.65 0.22 -4.53
C PRO A 211 8.24 1.08 -5.68
N PHE A 212 9.56 1.04 -5.91
CA PHE A 212 10.29 1.89 -6.85
C PHE A 212 10.95 1.11 -8.00
N GLY A 213 10.59 -0.15 -8.20
CA GLY A 213 11.16 -0.99 -9.27
C GLY A 213 12.55 -1.53 -8.96
N ALA A 214 13.07 -1.35 -7.75
CA ALA A 214 14.33 -1.95 -7.32
C ALA A 214 14.08 -3.26 -6.54
N PRO A 215 15.03 -4.20 -6.49
CA PRO A 215 14.89 -5.39 -5.65
C PRO A 215 14.70 -5.02 -4.17
N THR A 216 13.89 -5.79 -3.45
CA THR A 216 13.78 -5.67 -2.00
C THR A 216 15.16 -5.89 -1.36
N GLN A 217 15.60 -4.94 -0.53
CA GLN A 217 16.89 -5.03 0.18
C GLN A 217 16.75 -5.59 1.60
N ASN A 218 15.55 -5.53 2.16
CA ASN A 218 15.26 -5.98 3.51
C ASN A 218 14.79 -7.44 3.50
N SER A 219 15.29 -8.23 4.45
CA SER A 219 14.75 -9.57 4.73
C SER A 219 13.39 -9.52 5.44
N GLN A 220 13.01 -8.34 5.94
CA GLN A 220 11.74 -8.10 6.62
C GLN A 220 10.83 -7.20 5.79
N PHE A 221 9.54 -7.55 5.78
CA PHE A 221 8.50 -6.74 5.14
C PHE A 221 7.17 -6.87 5.88
N LEU A 222 6.32 -5.86 5.70
CA LEU A 222 5.02 -5.76 6.36
C LEU A 222 3.93 -6.33 5.46
N ILE A 223 2.97 -7.05 6.05
CA ILE A 223 1.83 -7.63 5.32
C ILE A 223 0.53 -7.35 6.05
N GLY A 224 -0.57 -7.18 5.31
CA GLY A 224 -1.94 -7.28 5.83
C GLY A 224 -2.58 -8.64 5.58
N ALA A 225 -2.05 -9.40 4.64
CA ALA A 225 -2.56 -10.71 4.27
C ALA A 225 -2.54 -11.69 5.45
N GLY A 226 -3.47 -12.64 5.45
CA GLY A 226 -3.61 -13.64 6.51
C GLY A 226 -4.14 -13.11 7.85
N SER A 227 -4.57 -11.84 7.94
CA SER A 227 -5.12 -11.24 9.16
C SER A 227 -6.31 -12.04 9.74
N GLN A 228 -6.96 -12.85 8.90
CA GLN A 228 -8.12 -13.69 9.22
C GLN A 228 -7.81 -15.19 9.16
N TYR A 229 -6.54 -15.58 9.10
CA TYR A 229 -6.14 -16.97 9.21
C TYR A 229 -6.22 -17.40 10.68
N THR A 230 -6.92 -18.51 10.91
CA THR A 230 -7.06 -19.14 12.22
C THR A 230 -5.73 -19.75 12.68
N ALA A 231 -5.61 -20.06 13.97
CA ALA A 231 -4.45 -20.79 14.50
C ALA A 231 -4.24 -22.14 13.79
N ALA A 232 -5.32 -22.84 13.43
CA ALA A 232 -5.26 -24.09 12.68
C ALA A 232 -4.69 -23.92 11.26
N GLN A 233 -4.79 -22.71 10.69
CA GLN A 233 -4.21 -22.33 9.40
C GLN A 233 -2.78 -21.75 9.55
N GLY A 234 -2.20 -21.80 10.75
CA GLY A 234 -0.88 -21.23 11.06
C GLY A 234 -0.90 -19.73 11.39
N GLY A 235 -2.09 -19.15 11.56
CA GLY A 235 -2.28 -17.73 11.84
C GLY A 235 -1.77 -16.83 10.71
N GLN A 236 -1.65 -15.54 11.00
CA GLN A 236 -1.25 -14.54 10.00
C GLN A 236 0.15 -14.80 9.41
N GLN A 237 1.05 -15.39 10.19
CA GLN A 237 2.42 -15.70 9.74
C GLN A 237 2.46 -16.74 8.62
N ALA A 238 1.45 -17.59 8.50
CA ALA A 238 1.36 -18.53 7.37
C ALA A 238 1.23 -17.82 6.01
N ALA A 239 0.82 -16.55 5.97
CA ALA A 239 0.79 -15.77 4.73
C ALA A 239 2.18 -15.39 4.21
N CYS A 240 3.23 -15.37 5.06
CA CYS A 240 4.58 -14.97 4.66
C CYS A 240 5.21 -15.88 3.58
N SER A 241 4.78 -17.14 3.51
CA SER A 241 5.23 -18.10 2.49
C SER A 241 4.37 -18.09 1.21
N GLN A 242 3.35 -17.24 1.14
CA GLN A 242 2.34 -17.21 0.07
C GLN A 242 2.46 -15.96 -0.79
N TYR A 243 3.68 -15.49 -1.03
CA TYR A 243 3.96 -14.29 -1.83
C TYR A 243 3.06 -13.09 -1.49
N PRO A 244 2.86 -12.78 -0.19
CA PRO A 244 1.88 -11.78 0.22
C PRO A 244 2.25 -10.42 -0.32
N VAL A 245 1.24 -9.61 -0.63
CA VAL A 245 1.49 -8.24 -1.05
C VAL A 245 2.01 -7.46 0.13
N SER A 246 3.19 -6.88 -0.03
CA SER A 246 3.81 -6.05 0.98
C SER A 246 3.05 -4.73 1.11
N VAL A 247 2.87 -4.30 2.35
CA VAL A 247 2.39 -2.95 2.66
C VAL A 247 3.60 -2.02 2.53
N PRO A 248 3.51 -0.93 1.75
CA PRO A 248 4.63 -0.01 1.62
C PRO A 248 5.07 0.50 3.01
N ASN A 249 6.33 0.28 3.38
CA ASN A 249 6.90 0.83 4.61
C ASN A 249 7.49 2.19 4.30
N ILE A 250 7.26 3.21 5.13
CA ILE A 250 7.88 4.54 4.95
C ILE A 250 9.42 4.49 4.90
N ALA A 251 10.02 3.45 5.50
CA ALA A 251 11.46 3.19 5.39
C ALA A 251 11.90 2.79 3.97
N ASP A 252 11.01 2.23 3.15
CA ASP A 252 11.29 1.88 1.75
C ASP A 252 11.38 3.13 0.85
N TYR A 253 10.98 4.30 1.36
CA TYR A 253 10.98 5.60 0.66
C TYR A 253 12.22 6.47 0.96
N LYS A 254 13.18 5.98 1.76
CA LYS A 254 14.39 6.72 2.18
C LYS A 254 15.65 6.22 1.48
#